data_AF-A0A7D8YYD3-F1
#
_entry.id   AF-A0A7D8YYD3-F1
#
_cell.length_a   1.000
_cell.length_b   1.000
_cell.length_c   1.000
_cell.angle_alpha   90.00
_cell.angle_beta   90.00
_cell.angle_gamma   90.00
#
_symmetry.space_group_name_H-M   'P 1'
#
loop_
_entity.id
_entity.type
_entity.pdbx_description
1 polymer ?
#
loop_
_entity_poly.entity_id
_entity_poly.type
_entity_poly.pdbx_seq_one_letter_code
_entity_poly.pdbx_strand_id
1 'polypeptide(L)'
;MDSSAVLLAIATLLATCLSSLSYIPPNPNPTGSKAKDRASIVTSGLFTFTWLAITTSIGLCHSYLVLFPPATSTVFCPQHEQLNRSLFTWNLYTILCLVCILIFASLRLLSYTHLGPNFTYRIAPPKKLITTGIYYYVQHPSYTAVIGVVVSNGCLLYRPD
;
A
#
# COMPACT_ATOMS: atom_id res chain seq x y z
N MET A 1 -27.46 -7.17 -1.75
CA MET A 1 -26.07 -6.92 -1.35
C MET A 1 -26.09 -6.17 -0.04
N ASP A 2 -25.42 -6.69 0.97
CA ASP A 2 -25.44 -6.09 2.31
C ASP A 2 -24.62 -4.79 2.32
N SER A 3 -25.19 -3.70 2.85
CA SER A 3 -24.53 -2.38 2.89
C SER A 3 -23.17 -2.43 3.59
N SER A 4 -23.08 -3.26 4.63
CA SER A 4 -21.86 -3.55 5.38
C SER A 4 -20.74 -4.15 4.51
N ALA A 5 -21.07 -5.10 3.64
CA ALA A 5 -20.13 -5.74 2.73
C ALA A 5 -19.68 -4.76 1.62
N VAL A 6 -20.60 -3.95 1.09
CA VAL A 6 -20.26 -2.90 0.12
C VAL A 6 -19.28 -1.89 0.72
N LEU A 7 -19.51 -1.46 1.97
CA LEU A 7 -18.60 -0.54 2.64
C LEU A 7 -17.21 -1.15 2.87
N LEU A 8 -17.14 -2.43 3.24
CA LEU A 8 -15.86 -3.12 3.41
C LEU A 8 -15.10 -3.21 2.08
N ALA A 9 -15.78 -3.60 1.00
CA ALA A 9 -15.18 -3.66 -0.33
C ALA A 9 -14.68 -2.29 -0.81
N ILE A 10 -15.43 -1.22 -0.55
CA ILE A 10 -14.97 0.15 -0.86
C ILE A 10 -13.73 0.50 -0.04
N ALA A 11 -13.73 0.19 1.26
CA ALA A 11 -12.60 0.48 2.14
C ALA A 11 -11.35 -0.31 1.73
N THR A 12 -11.48 -1.58 1.33
CA THR A 12 -10.35 -2.40 0.85
C THR A 12 -9.82 -1.90 -0.49
N LEU A 13 -10.70 -1.50 -1.42
CA LEU A 13 -10.30 -0.89 -2.69
C LEU A 13 -9.60 0.46 -2.48
N LEU A 14 -10.10 1.30 -1.57
CA LEU A 14 -9.47 2.57 -1.23
C LEU A 14 -8.08 2.34 -0.61
N ALA A 15 -7.96 1.42 0.34
CA ALA A 15 -6.68 1.05 0.95
C ALA A 15 -5.70 0.51 -0.10
N THR A 16 -6.18 -0.30 -1.05
CA THR A 16 -5.38 -0.81 -2.18
C THR A 16 -4.91 0.32 -3.08
N CYS A 17 -5.82 1.24 -3.45
CA CYS A 17 -5.51 2.39 -4.29
C CYS A 17 -4.45 3.29 -3.63
N LEU A 18 -4.64 3.65 -2.36
CA LEU A 18 -3.69 4.45 -1.60
C LEU A 18 -2.35 3.76 -1.42
N SER A 19 -2.36 2.45 -1.14
CA SER A 19 -1.12 1.65 -1.09
C SER A 19 -0.39 1.74 -2.43
N SER A 20 -1.08 1.50 -3.55
CA SER A 20 -0.48 1.59 -4.89
C SER A 20 0.08 2.98 -5.19
N LEU A 21 -0.66 4.06 -4.92
CA LEU A 21 -0.19 5.44 -5.08
C LEU A 21 1.04 5.72 -4.21
N SER A 22 1.10 5.15 -3.01
CA SER A 22 2.24 5.28 -2.11
C SER A 22 3.53 4.60 -2.64
N TYR A 23 3.42 3.68 -3.60
CA TYR A 23 4.56 3.01 -4.24
C TYR A 23 5.01 3.63 -5.56
N ILE A 24 4.15 4.41 -6.22
CA ILE A 24 4.49 5.06 -7.48
C ILE A 24 5.43 6.25 -7.20
N PRO A 25 6.62 6.30 -7.83
CA PRO A 25 7.53 7.42 -7.63
C PRO A 25 6.93 8.71 -8.21
N PRO A 26 6.90 9.83 -7.47
CA PRO A 26 6.32 11.09 -7.95
C PRO A 26 7.18 11.79 -9.00
N ASN A 27 8.47 11.44 -9.08
CA ASN A 27 9.44 12.02 -10.01
C ASN A 27 10.26 10.92 -10.70
N PRO A 28 10.76 11.17 -11.92
CA PRO A 28 11.65 10.24 -12.60
C PRO A 28 12.95 10.05 -11.83
N ASN A 29 13.58 8.89 -12.03
CA ASN A 29 14.87 8.62 -11.42
C ASN A 29 15.95 9.57 -11.96
N PRO A 30 16.85 10.07 -11.10
CA PRO A 30 17.95 10.94 -11.51
C PRO A 30 18.91 10.22 -12.46
N THR A 31 19.30 10.90 -13.55
CA THR A 31 20.29 10.43 -14.50
C THR A 31 21.71 10.70 -13.97
N GLY A 32 22.59 9.71 -13.99
CA GLY A 32 24.02 9.89 -13.67
C GLY A 32 24.45 9.70 -12.22
N SER A 33 23.66 9.03 -11.36
CA SER A 33 24.15 8.64 -10.02
C SER A 33 25.33 7.68 -10.15
N LYS A 34 26.53 8.13 -9.74
CA LYS A 34 27.78 7.36 -9.80
C LYS A 34 27.97 6.41 -8.61
N ALA A 35 27.12 6.53 -7.58
CA ALA A 35 27.21 5.71 -6.38
C ALA A 35 26.48 4.37 -6.58
N LYS A 36 27.07 3.27 -6.09
CA LYS A 36 26.44 1.96 -6.08
C LYS A 36 25.26 1.97 -5.11
N ASP A 37 24.07 2.25 -5.64
CA ASP A 37 22.83 2.28 -4.88
C ASP A 37 22.30 0.85 -4.65
N ARG A 38 22.44 0.32 -3.44
CA ARG A 38 21.91 -1.01 -3.07
C ARG A 38 20.38 -1.04 -3.07
N ALA A 39 19.72 0.11 -2.87
CA ALA A 39 18.27 0.19 -2.93
C ALA A 39 17.74 0.13 -4.37
N SER A 40 18.61 0.27 -5.38
CA SER A 40 18.22 0.27 -6.80
C SER A 40 17.46 -0.97 -7.27
N ILE A 41 17.62 -2.12 -6.59
CA ILE A 41 16.87 -3.35 -6.86
C ILE A 41 15.41 -3.17 -6.44
N VAL A 42 15.18 -2.73 -5.20
CA VAL A 42 13.84 -2.51 -4.61
C VAL A 42 13.15 -1.31 -5.27
N THR A 43 13.90 -0.36 -5.79
CA THR A 43 13.36 0.80 -6.51
C THR A 43 13.39 0.62 -8.02
N SER A 44 13.65 -0.58 -8.53
CA SER A 44 13.64 -0.85 -9.96
C SER A 44 12.21 -0.79 -10.50
N GLY A 45 12.07 -0.41 -11.77
CA GLY A 45 10.75 -0.37 -12.43
C GLY A 45 10.08 -1.75 -12.45
N LEU A 46 10.86 -2.82 -12.65
CA LEU A 46 10.36 -4.18 -12.61
C LEU A 46 9.82 -4.56 -11.22
N PHE A 47 10.58 -4.30 -10.15
CA PHE A 47 10.11 -4.56 -8.78
C PHE A 47 8.85 -3.76 -8.47
N THR A 48 8.85 -2.47 -8.81
CA THR A 48 7.70 -1.58 -8.58
C THR A 48 6.46 -2.07 -9.32
N PHE A 49 6.59 -2.44 -10.60
CA PHE A 49 5.49 -2.96 -11.41
C PHE A 49 4.95 -4.28 -10.85
N THR A 50 5.83 -5.23 -10.54
CA THR A 50 5.44 -6.51 -9.94
C THR A 50 4.73 -6.30 -8.60
N TRP A 51 5.24 -5.43 -7.74
CA TRP A 51 4.63 -5.12 -6.45
C TRP A 51 3.23 -4.50 -6.60
N LEU A 52 3.07 -3.54 -7.52
CA LEU A 52 1.78 -2.92 -7.84
C LEU A 52 0.78 -3.94 -8.39
N ALA A 53 1.21 -4.80 -9.31
CA ALA A 53 0.37 -5.84 -9.89
C ALA A 53 -0.13 -6.83 -8.82
N ILE A 54 0.77 -7.31 -7.95
CA ILE A 54 0.42 -8.21 -6.85
C ILE A 54 -0.56 -7.54 -5.88
N THR A 55 -0.23 -6.35 -5.38
CA THR A 55 -1.05 -5.63 -4.40
C THR A 55 -2.44 -5.34 -4.95
N THR A 56 -2.52 -4.87 -6.21
CA THR A 56 -3.80 -4.57 -6.87
C THR A 56 -4.61 -5.84 -7.10
N SER A 57 -3.98 -6.92 -7.57
CA SER A 57 -4.67 -8.20 -7.82
C SER A 57 -5.26 -8.78 -6.53
N ILE A 58 -4.49 -8.75 -5.43
CA ILE A 58 -4.95 -9.22 -4.12
C ILE A 58 -6.10 -8.35 -3.61
N GLY A 59 -5.98 -7.03 -3.67
CA GLY A 59 -7.02 -6.11 -3.23
C GLY A 59 -8.34 -6.26 -4.01
N LEU A 60 -8.25 -6.42 -5.34
CA LEU A 60 -9.40 -6.70 -6.20
C LEU A 60 -10.04 -8.06 -5.87
N CYS A 61 -9.24 -9.11 -5.71
CA CYS A 61 -9.71 -10.44 -5.35
C CYS A 61 -10.42 -10.44 -3.98
N HIS A 62 -9.82 -9.81 -2.96
CA HIS A 62 -10.42 -9.70 -1.64
C HIS A 62 -11.75 -8.93 -1.69
N SER A 63 -11.79 -7.79 -2.38
CA SER A 63 -13.01 -6.99 -2.53
C SER A 63 -14.11 -7.75 -3.29
N TYR A 64 -13.74 -8.53 -4.31
CA TYR A 64 -14.67 -9.42 -5.01
C TYR A 64 -15.26 -10.48 -4.07
N LEU A 65 -14.43 -11.15 -3.26
CA LEU A 65 -14.90 -12.16 -2.31
C LEU A 65 -15.77 -11.59 -1.18
N VAL A 66 -15.56 -10.34 -0.79
CA VAL A 66 -16.45 -9.62 0.15
C VAL A 66 -17.83 -9.37 -0.50
N LEU A 67 -17.87 -8.97 -1.77
CA LEU A 67 -19.13 -8.67 -2.47
C LEU A 67 -19.88 -9.92 -2.94
N PHE A 68 -19.14 -10.97 -3.31
CA PHE A 68 -19.65 -12.23 -3.85
C PHE A 68 -19.08 -13.38 -3.04
N PRO A 69 -19.65 -13.65 -1.85
CA PRO A 69 -19.16 -14.72 -0.98
C PRO A 69 -19.11 -16.07 -1.71
N PRO A 70 -18.23 -16.98 -1.30
CA PRO A 70 -17.86 -18.18 -2.07
C PRO A 70 -18.98 -19.20 -2.31
N ALA A 71 -20.19 -19.00 -1.77
CA ALA A 71 -21.35 -19.80 -2.15
C ALA A 71 -21.67 -19.71 -3.66
N THR A 72 -21.12 -18.71 -4.37
CA THR A 72 -21.43 -18.43 -5.78
C THR A 72 -20.25 -18.46 -6.77
N SER A 73 -18.98 -18.61 -6.33
CA SER A 73 -17.82 -18.45 -7.24
C SER A 73 -16.77 -19.56 -7.10
N THR A 74 -16.79 -20.51 -8.03
CA THR A 74 -15.76 -21.56 -8.19
C THR A 74 -14.57 -21.10 -9.03
N VAL A 75 -14.68 -19.95 -9.70
CA VAL A 75 -13.68 -19.43 -10.64
C VAL A 75 -12.39 -19.03 -9.93
N PHE A 76 -12.50 -18.38 -8.78
CA PHE A 76 -11.34 -17.90 -8.01
C PHE A 76 -11.00 -18.79 -6.81
N CYS A 77 -11.95 -19.57 -6.31
CA CYS A 77 -11.77 -20.42 -5.14
C CYS A 77 -12.38 -21.81 -5.41
N PRO A 78 -11.60 -22.76 -5.95
CA PRO A 78 -12.09 -24.10 -6.24
C PRO A 78 -12.60 -24.82 -4.98
N GLN A 79 -11.91 -24.66 -3.85
CA GLN A 79 -12.28 -25.17 -2.52
C GLN A 79 -13.03 -24.14 -1.65
N HIS A 80 -14.05 -23.51 -2.23
CA HIS A 80 -14.88 -22.50 -1.56
C HIS A 80 -15.49 -22.92 -0.21
N GLU A 81 -15.75 -24.22 -0.01
CA GLU A 81 -16.30 -24.75 1.25
C GLU A 81 -15.32 -24.63 2.44
N GLN A 82 -14.02 -24.60 2.19
CA GLN A 82 -12.98 -24.49 3.22
C GLN A 82 -12.61 -23.02 3.52
N LEU A 83 -13.24 -22.05 2.86
CA LEU A 83 -12.89 -20.66 3.03
C LEU A 83 -13.42 -20.09 4.35
N ASN A 84 -12.52 -19.55 5.18
CA ASN A 84 -12.92 -18.86 6.40
C ASN A 84 -13.64 -17.54 6.06
N ARG A 85 -14.96 -17.53 6.27
CA ARG A 85 -15.83 -16.38 5.98
C ARG A 85 -15.56 -15.18 6.88
N SER A 86 -15.04 -15.40 8.08
CA SER A 86 -14.75 -14.29 9.00
C SER A 86 -13.80 -13.29 8.35
N LEU A 87 -12.85 -13.74 7.52
CA LEU A 87 -11.84 -12.92 6.83
C LEU A 87 -12.44 -11.86 5.90
N PHE A 88 -13.67 -12.07 5.44
CA PHE A 88 -14.38 -11.19 4.51
C PHE A 88 -15.48 -10.38 5.19
N THR A 89 -15.43 -10.28 6.51
CA THR A 89 -16.37 -9.49 7.32
C THR A 89 -15.63 -8.47 8.17
N TRP A 90 -16.36 -7.43 8.60
CA TRP A 90 -15.82 -6.43 9.51
C TRP A 90 -15.36 -7.06 10.82
N ASN A 91 -14.15 -6.68 11.20
CA ASN A 91 -13.57 -7.01 12.49
C ASN A 91 -12.76 -5.79 12.96
N LEU A 92 -12.64 -5.60 14.27
CA LEU A 92 -11.83 -4.51 14.83
C LEU A 92 -10.40 -4.53 14.27
N TYR A 93 -9.80 -5.70 14.14
CA TYR A 93 -8.46 -5.86 13.57
C TYR A 93 -8.40 -5.36 12.11
N THR A 94 -9.40 -5.72 11.29
CA THR A 94 -9.51 -5.23 9.90
C THR A 94 -9.67 -3.71 9.87
N ILE A 95 -10.51 -3.14 10.74
CA ILE A 95 -10.69 -1.69 10.84
C ILE A 95 -9.35 -1.01 11.17
N LEU A 96 -8.63 -1.51 12.18
CA LEU A 96 -7.32 -0.97 12.57
C LEU A 96 -6.32 -1.05 11.43
N CYS A 97 -6.26 -2.17 10.70
CA CYS A 97 -5.37 -2.30 9.54
C CYS A 97 -5.71 -1.29 8.44
N LEU A 98 -6.99 -1.15 8.07
CA LEU A 98 -7.42 -0.20 7.03
C LEU A 98 -7.15 1.26 7.42
N VAL A 99 -7.39 1.62 8.69
CA VAL A 99 -7.08 2.95 9.23
C VAL A 99 -5.57 3.20 9.22
N CYS A 100 -4.76 2.22 9.62
CA CYS A 100 -3.30 2.34 9.54
C CYS A 100 -2.82 2.53 8.10
N ILE A 101 -3.36 1.78 7.13
CA ILE A 101 -3.03 1.96 5.71
C ILE A 101 -3.38 3.39 5.27
N LEU A 102 -4.56 3.90 5.62
CA LEU A 102 -4.97 5.26 5.29
C LEU A 102 -3.97 6.29 5.83
N ILE A 103 -3.64 6.22 7.12
CA ILE A 103 -2.71 7.15 7.78
C ILE A 103 -1.32 7.09 7.14
N PHE A 104 -0.75 5.89 7.02
CA PHE A 104 0.62 5.73 6.53
C PHE A 104 0.74 6.03 5.04
N ALA A 105 -0.23 5.63 4.21
CA ALA A 105 -0.23 5.98 2.79
C ALA A 105 -0.38 7.50 2.61
N SER A 106 -1.27 8.16 3.35
CA SER A 106 -1.38 9.62 3.34
C SER A 106 -0.09 10.32 3.79
N LEU A 107 0.59 9.81 4.82
CA LEU A 107 1.89 10.33 5.26
C LEU A 107 2.97 10.19 4.18
N ARG A 108 2.96 9.06 3.44
CA ARG A 108 3.86 8.85 2.30
C ARG A 108 3.60 9.88 1.20
N LEU A 109 2.34 10.08 0.82
CA LEU A 109 1.94 11.05 -0.20
C LEU A 109 2.24 12.49 0.24
N LEU A 110 2.05 12.82 1.54
CA LEU A 110 2.44 14.11 2.10
C LEU A 110 3.96 14.33 2.06
N SER A 111 4.75 13.27 2.21
CA SER A 111 6.20 13.36 2.02
C SER A 111 6.58 13.69 0.58
N TYR A 112 5.80 13.20 -0.40
CA TYR A 112 6.00 13.53 -1.81
C TYR A 112 5.72 15.00 -2.08
N THR A 113 4.66 15.55 -1.50
CA THR A 113 4.32 16.97 -1.69
C THR A 113 5.33 17.90 -1.01
N HIS A 114 5.81 17.56 0.20
CA HIS A 114 6.80 18.38 0.93
C HIS A 114 8.19 18.39 0.29
N LEU A 115 8.69 17.24 -0.20
CA LEU A 115 9.98 17.17 -0.89
C LEU A 115 9.87 17.63 -2.36
N GLY A 116 8.70 17.49 -2.97
CA GLY A 116 8.43 17.88 -4.35
C GLY A 116 9.44 17.26 -5.31
N PRO A 117 10.10 18.06 -6.18
CA PRO A 117 11.11 17.57 -7.13
C PRO A 117 12.36 16.92 -6.49
N ASN A 118 12.59 17.13 -5.19
CA ASN A 118 13.70 16.50 -4.47
C ASN A 118 13.36 15.07 -4.00
N PHE A 119 12.12 14.62 -4.16
CA PHE A 119 11.75 13.24 -3.85
C PHE A 119 12.21 12.32 -4.98
N THR A 120 13.23 11.49 -4.73
CA THR A 120 13.67 10.46 -5.67
C THR A 120 13.77 9.12 -4.97
N TYR A 121 13.43 8.05 -5.69
CA TYR A 121 13.58 6.69 -5.16
C TYR A 121 15.05 6.25 -5.13
N ARG A 122 15.82 6.69 -6.11
CA ARG A 122 17.28 6.53 -6.11
C ARG A 122 17.96 7.64 -5.32
N ILE A 123 19.08 7.29 -4.70
CA ILE A 123 19.90 8.25 -3.95
C ILE A 123 20.52 9.24 -4.93
N ALA A 124 20.20 10.53 -4.75
CA ALA A 124 20.83 11.66 -5.41
C ALA A 124 21.11 12.77 -4.39
N PRO A 125 22.16 13.58 -4.62
CA PRO A 125 22.43 14.72 -3.76
C PRO A 125 21.24 15.70 -3.79
N PRO A 126 20.68 16.06 -2.63
CA PRO A 126 19.55 16.98 -2.58
C PRO A 126 20.00 18.39 -2.99
N LYS A 127 19.14 19.12 -3.70
CA LYS A 127 19.41 20.53 -4.05
C LYS A 127 19.24 21.47 -2.86
N LYS A 128 18.39 21.09 -1.90
CA LYS A 128 18.07 21.87 -0.70
C LYS A 128 17.64 20.93 0.42
N LEU A 129 18.04 21.26 1.65
CA LEU A 129 17.55 20.58 2.85
C LEU A 129 16.17 21.14 3.23
N ILE A 130 15.20 20.23 3.43
CA ILE A 130 13.84 20.57 3.88
C ILE A 130 13.71 20.17 5.35
N THR A 131 13.43 21.14 6.21
CA THR A 131 13.25 20.97 7.66
C THR A 131 11.91 21.52 8.15
N THR A 132 10.97 21.75 7.24
CA THR A 132 9.64 22.31 7.52
C THR A 132 8.55 21.25 7.42
N GLY A 133 7.41 21.49 8.08
CA GLY A 133 6.29 20.55 8.10
C GLY A 133 6.66 19.24 8.78
N ILE A 134 6.30 18.11 8.17
CA ILE A 134 6.59 16.78 8.75
C ILE A 134 8.09 16.48 8.91
N TYR A 135 8.93 17.10 8.07
CA TYR A 135 10.39 16.95 8.10
C TYR A 135 11.04 17.67 9.29
N TYR A 136 10.29 18.52 10.01
CA TYR A 136 10.73 19.09 11.28
C TYR A 136 10.81 18.02 12.39
N TYR A 137 9.89 17.06 12.38
CA TYR A 137 9.76 16.04 13.44
C TYR A 137 10.53 14.75 13.14
N VAL A 138 10.56 14.34 11.86
CA VAL A 138 11.19 13.08 11.44
C VAL A 138 12.00 13.34 10.16
N GLN A 139 13.23 12.82 10.08
CA GLN A 139 14.09 13.02 8.91
C GLN A 139 13.62 12.23 7.68
N HIS A 140 13.06 11.03 7.90
CA HIS A 140 12.63 10.13 6.84
C HIS A 140 11.17 9.68 7.00
N PRO A 141 10.20 10.62 7.06
CA PRO A 141 8.80 10.29 7.31
C PRO A 141 8.25 9.37 6.23
N SER A 142 8.74 9.52 5.00
CA SER A 142 8.39 8.67 3.86
C SER A 142 8.83 7.21 4.01
N TYR A 143 9.96 6.92 4.67
CA TYR A 143 10.39 5.54 4.92
C TYR A 143 9.58 4.89 6.05
N THR A 144 9.31 5.64 7.13
CA THR A 144 8.40 5.20 8.18
C THR A 144 7.01 4.88 7.61
N ALA A 145 6.52 5.75 6.73
CA ALA A 145 5.24 5.59 6.06
C ALA A 145 5.17 4.33 5.18
N VAL A 146 6.18 4.07 4.33
CA VAL A 146 6.13 2.86 3.47
C VAL A 146 6.21 1.57 4.29
N ILE A 147 7.00 1.56 5.38
CA ILE A 147 7.03 0.41 6.31
C ILE A 147 5.65 0.19 6.94
N GLY A 148 5.00 1.27 7.39
CA GLY A 148 3.65 1.20 7.95
C GLY A 148 2.62 0.65 6.97
N VAL A 149 2.68 1.04 5.69
CA VAL A 149 1.82 0.50 4.62
C VAL A 149 2.08 -1.00 4.42
N VAL A 150 3.34 -1.43 4.32
CA VAL A 150 3.71 -2.86 4.16
C VAL A 150 3.17 -3.69 5.33
N VAL A 151 3.48 -3.26 6.56
CA VAL A 151 3.11 -3.99 7.77
C VAL A 151 1.59 -4.08 7.88
N SER A 152 0.87 -2.98 7.64
CA SER A 152 -0.59 -2.97 7.76
C SER A 152 -1.28 -3.84 6.70
N ASN A 153 -0.77 -3.85 5.46
CA ASN A 153 -1.25 -4.77 4.42
C ASN A 153 -0.93 -6.23 4.79
N GLY A 154 0.28 -6.51 5.29
CA GLY A 154 0.66 -7.83 5.77
C GLY A 154 -0.25 -8.32 6.90
N CYS A 155 -0.50 -7.48 7.91
CA CYS A 155 -1.43 -7.76 9.00
C CYS A 155 -2.84 -8.02 8.49
N LEU A 156 -3.33 -7.24 7.51
CA LEU A 156 -4.66 -7.45 6.93
C LEU A 156 -4.76 -8.81 6.21
N LEU A 157 -3.71 -9.22 5.50
CA LEU A 157 -3.67 -10.49 4.77
C LEU A 157 -3.49 -11.70 5.69
N TYR A 158 -2.65 -11.59 6.71
CA TYR A 158 -2.38 -12.62 7.71
C TYR A 158 -3.21 -12.44 8.97
N ARG A 159 -4.40 -11.85 8.84
CA ARG A 159 -5.28 -11.59 9.98
C ARG A 159 -5.60 -12.91 10.69
N PRO A 160 -5.33 -13.02 12.01
CA PRO A 160 -5.70 -14.20 12.77
C PRO A 160 -7.23 -14.30 12.87
N ASP A 161 -7.74 -15.52 12.74
CA ASP A 161 -9.15 -15.89 12.80
C ASP A 161 -9.58 -16.45 14.17
#